data_AF-A0A928JCZ4-F1
#
_entry.id   AF-A0A928JCZ4-F1
#
_cell.length_a   1.000
_cell.length_b   1.000
_cell.length_c   1.000
_cell.angle_alpha   90.00
_cell.angle_beta   90.00
_cell.angle_gamma   90.00
#
_symmetry.space_group_name_H-M   'P 1'
#
loop_
_entity.id
_entity.type
_entity.pdbx_description
1 polymer ?
#
loop_
_entity_poly.entity_id
_entity_poly.type
_entity_poly.pdbx_seq_one_letter_code
_entity_poly.pdbx_strand_id
1 'polypeptide(L)' 'RAFPMALHLRSMAGVNTHHIIEGAFKAFARVMKAALAIDPSLAGAIPSTKGVL' A
#
# COMPACT_ATOMS: atom_id res chain seq x y z
N ARG A 1 -14.43 -9.23 -5.55
CA ARG A 1 -13.23 -9.28 -6.44
C ARG A 1 -12.01 -9.03 -5.57
N ALA A 2 -10.97 -9.85 -5.69
CA ALA A 2 -9.70 -9.61 -5.01
C ALA A 2 -8.78 -8.76 -5.89
N PHE A 3 -7.97 -7.90 -5.27
CA PHE A 3 -6.94 -7.10 -5.95
C PHE A 3 -5.57 -7.74 -5.66
N PRO A 4 -4.86 -8.27 -6.67
CA PRO A 4 -3.55 -8.86 -6.46
C PRO A 4 -2.57 -7.77 -6.01
N MET A 5 -1.99 -7.94 -4.82
CA MET A 5 -0.96 -7.04 -4.32
C MET A 5 -0.05 -7.77 -3.34
N ALA A 6 1.20 -7.32 -3.25
CA ALA A 6 2.06 -7.63 -2.13
C ALA A 6 1.76 -6.62 -1.00
N LEU A 7 1.26 -7.11 0.14
CA LEU A 7 0.96 -6.29 1.31
C LEU A 7 1.69 -6.82 2.52
N HIS A 8 2.50 -5.97 3.15
CA HIS A 8 3.13 -6.25 4.43
C HIS A 8 2.57 -5.26 5.45
N LEU A 9 2.04 -5.77 6.56
CA LEU A 9 1.49 -4.96 7.63
C LEU A 9 2.03 -5.47 8.97
N ARG A 10 2.68 -4.58 9.71
CA ARG A 10 3.26 -4.90 11.02
C ARG A 10 2.82 -3.85 12.04
N SER A 11 2.20 -4.31 13.12
CA SER A 11 2.04 -3.48 14.31
C SER A 11 3.37 -3.45 15.07
N MET A 12 3.93 -2.25 15.28
CA MET A 12 5.16 -2.07 16.05
C MET A 12 4.89 -1.98 17.56
N ALA A 13 3.68 -1.58 17.95
CA ALA A 13 3.23 -1.44 19.33
C ALA A 13 1.70 -1.40 19.41
N GLY A 14 1.13 -1.76 20.56
CA GLY A 14 -0.29 -1.62 20.86
C GLY A 14 -0.79 -2.65 21.85
N VAL A 15 -1.77 -2.26 22.67
CA VAL A 15 -2.46 -3.15 23.62
C VAL A 15 -3.96 -3.21 23.32
N ASN A 16 -4.56 -2.07 22.98
CA ASN A 16 -5.98 -1.99 22.64
C ASN A 16 -6.22 -2.41 21.18
N THR A 17 -7.04 -3.45 20.99
CA THR A 17 -7.37 -4.02 19.68
C THR A 17 -8.02 -3.01 18.72
N HIS A 18 -8.91 -2.13 19.22
CA HIS A 18 -9.55 -1.10 18.41
C HIS A 18 -8.50 -0.16 17.81
N HIS A 19 -7.56 0.33 18.62
CA HIS A 19 -6.49 1.21 18.14
C HIS A 19 -5.51 0.51 17.19
N ILE A 20 -5.18 -0.77 17.43
CA ILE A 20 -4.29 -1.53 16.54
C ILE A 20 -4.93 -1.66 15.15
N ILE A 21 -6.22 -2.03 15.10
CA ILE A 21 -6.95 -2.19 13.83
C ILE A 21 -7.08 -0.84 13.13
N GLU A 22 -7.52 0.20 13.85
CA GLU A 22 -7.65 1.54 13.29
C GLU A 22 -6.31 2.06 12.73
N GLY A 23 -5.22 1.85 13.47
CA GLY A 23 -3.86 2.18 13.04
C GLY A 23 -3.45 1.43 11.77
N ALA A 24 -3.72 0.13 11.71
CA ALA A 24 -3.51 -0.71 10.53
C ALA A 24 -4.23 -0.15 9.28
N PHE A 25 -5.52 0.16 9.39
CA PHE A 25 -6.30 0.71 8.27
C PHE A 25 -5.87 2.13 7.87
N LYS A 26 -5.51 2.98 8.84
CA LYS A 26 -4.95 4.31 8.56
C LYS A 26 -3.61 4.22 7.84
N ALA A 27 -2.73 3.32 8.25
CA ALA A 27 -1.43 3.09 7.61
C ALA A 27 -1.63 2.57 6.17
N PHE A 28 -2.51 1.58 5.99
CA PHE A 28 -2.87 1.05 4.68
C PHE A 28 -3.38 2.15 3.74
N ALA A 29 -4.33 2.97 4.19
CA ALA A 29 -4.88 4.06 3.37
C ALA A 29 -3.80 5.06 2.90
N ARG A 30 -2.84 5.40 3.78
CA ARG A 30 -1.73 6.31 3.43
C ARG A 30 -0.78 5.70 2.41
N VAL A 31 -0.40 4.44 2.59
CA VAL A 31 0.51 3.75 1.67
C VAL A 31 -0.18 3.54 0.31
N MET A 32 -1.45 3.15 0.28
CA MET A 32 -2.20 3.00 -0.96
C MET A 32 -2.31 4.32 -1.73
N LYS A 33 -2.53 5.44 -1.04
CA LYS A 33 -2.51 6.77 -1.69
C LYS A 33 -1.18 7.04 -2.39
N ALA A 34 -0.06 6.66 -1.77
CA ALA A 34 1.26 6.85 -2.36
C ALA A 34 1.51 5.85 -3.50
N ALA A 35 1.19 4.57 -3.32
CA ALA A 35 1.41 3.51 -4.31
C ALA A 35 0.57 3.67 -5.58
N LEU A 36 -0.61 4.29 -5.47
CA LEU A 36 -1.51 4.56 -6.61
C LEU A 36 -1.31 5.94 -7.22
N ALA A 37 -0.41 6.76 -6.69
CA ALA A 37 -0.16 8.08 -7.25
C ALA A 37 0.43 7.95 -8.66
N ILE A 38 -0.02 8.80 -9.58
CA ILE A 38 0.59 8.91 -10.90
C ILE A 38 1.98 9.51 -10.71
N ASP A 39 3.00 8.80 -11.19
CA ASP A 39 4.38 9.30 -11.21
C ASP A 39 4.70 9.89 -12.59
N PRO A 40 4.82 11.23 -12.71
CA PRO A 40 5.15 11.88 -13.98
C PRO A 40 6.53 11.48 -14.51
N SER A 41 7.45 11.05 -13.66
CA SER A 41 8.81 10.66 -14.05
C SER A 41 8.84 9.36 -14.86
N LEU A 42 7.82 8.52 -14.72
CA LEU A 42 7.69 7.28 -15.48
C LEU A 42 7.16 7.51 -16.90
N ALA A 43 6.66 8.71 -17.23
CA ALA A 43 6.11 9.05 -18.55
C ALA A 43 5.09 8.01 -19.10
N GLY A 44 4.31 7.39 -18.20
CA GLY A 44 3.33 6.34 -18.55
C GLY A 44 3.91 4.93 -18.70
N ALA A 45 5.20 4.73 -18.46
CA ALA A 45 5.84 3.41 -18.47
C ALA A 45 5.33 2.52 -17.33
N ILE A 46 5.25 1.21 -17.58
CA ILE A 46 4.93 0.21 -16.57
C ILE A 46 6.17 0.05 -15.67
N PRO A 47 6.07 0.21 -14.32
CA PRO A 47 7.20 0.10 -13.40
C PRO A 47 7.59 -1.37 -13.15
N SER A 48 8.02 -2.06 -14.21
CA SER A 48 8.42 -3.46 -14.20
C SER A 48 9.47 -3.69 -15.29
N THR A 49 10.61 -4.32 -14.94
CA THR A 49 11.65 -4.68 -15.92
C THR A 49 11.17 -5.71 -16.94
N LYS A 50 10.08 -6.42 -16.65
CA LYS A 50 9.42 -7.37 -17.56
C LYS A 50 8.35 -6.71 -18.44
N GLY A 51 8.07 -5.41 -18.24
CA GLY A 51 7.04 -4.68 -18.98
C GLY A 51 5.60 -5.09 -18.67
N VAL A 52 5.36 -5.82 -17.58
CA VAL A 52 4.03 -6.32 -17.18
C VAL A 52 3.89 -6.38 -15.65
N LEU A 53 2.64 -6.25 -15.16
CA LEU A 53 2.22 -6.39 -13.76
C LEU A 53 1.01 -7.32 -13.66
#